data_AF-A0A822YD79-F1
#
_entry.id   AF-A0A822YD79-F1
#
_cell.length_a   1.000
_cell.length_b   1.000
_cell.length_c   1.000
_cell.angle_alpha   90.00
_cell.angle_beta   90.00
_cell.angle_gamma   90.00
#
_symmetry.space_group_name_H-M   'P 1'
#
loop_
_entity.id
_entity.type
_entity.pdbx_description
1 polymer ?
#
loop_
_entity_poly.entity_id
_entity_poly.type
_entity_poly.pdbx_seq_one_letter_code
_entity_poly.pdbx_strand_id
1 'polypeptide(L)'
;MGMNRCLSSWKSVDGPPTGDLTYGIENNEYPEIVMQKGSKEHYRARPWNGLRYSGASELKTNIIFSFNFTWNNEEVSYTYHLLNDNSIISRLVLNQSTDNGGELQCYTWNAMSHNWQLFLSVLRDYCDTYGLCSAYSDCDMNESPVFQCLKGFKPKSLTDWNLMDWFEGMCTPSISGLPKGRRICEVYKGQIAGY
;
A
#
# COMPACT_ATOMS: atom_id res chain seq x y z
N MET A 1 2.31 -25.23 -14.96
CA MET A 1 2.96 -24.00 -14.44
C MET A 1 2.21 -22.82 -15.02
N GLY A 2 1.60 -21.99 -14.18
CA GLY A 2 0.90 -20.77 -14.60
C GLY A 2 1.87 -19.60 -14.81
N MET A 3 1.47 -18.63 -15.62
CA MET A 3 2.25 -17.43 -15.89
C MET A 3 1.94 -16.36 -14.84
N ASN A 4 2.93 -15.92 -14.07
CA ASN A 4 2.79 -14.77 -13.18
C ASN A 4 3.00 -13.48 -13.98
N ARG A 5 2.05 -12.55 -13.92
CA ARG A 5 2.13 -11.25 -14.58
C ARG A 5 2.33 -10.16 -13.53
N CYS A 6 3.43 -9.42 -13.63
CA CYS A 6 3.73 -8.26 -12.79
C CYS A 6 4.18 -7.08 -13.64
N LEU A 7 4.09 -5.87 -13.06
CA LEU A 7 4.68 -4.66 -13.62
C LEU A 7 6.11 -4.52 -13.09
N SER A 8 7.01 -4.07 -13.96
CA SER A 8 8.38 -3.69 -13.59
C SER A 8 8.62 -2.24 -13.97
N SER A 9 9.31 -1.51 -13.11
CA SER A 9 9.68 -0.13 -13.37
C SER A 9 10.78 -0.03 -14.42
N TRP A 10 10.97 1.18 -14.94
CA TRP A 10 12.22 1.55 -15.59
C TRP A 10 13.24 2.03 -14.58
N LYS A 11 14.52 1.98 -14.96
CA LYS A 11 15.61 2.39 -14.08
C LYS A 11 15.58 3.89 -13.76
N SER A 12 15.17 4.70 -14.72
CA SER A 12 15.00 6.15 -14.60
C SER A 12 13.88 6.63 -15.51
N VAL A 13 13.57 7.93 -15.41
CA VAL A 13 12.59 8.62 -16.26
C VAL A 13 12.95 8.59 -17.74
N ASP A 14 14.24 8.44 -18.08
CA ASP A 14 14.74 8.35 -19.46
C ASP A 14 14.63 6.92 -20.06
N GLY A 15 14.10 5.98 -19.27
CA GLY A 15 14.14 4.51 -19.43
C GLY A 15 14.37 3.94 -20.82
N PRO A 16 15.30 3.00 -20.98
CA PRO A 16 14.86 1.63 -21.34
C PRO A 16 15.30 0.48 -20.40
N PRO A 17 16.25 0.61 -19.45
CA PRO A 17 16.62 -0.53 -18.61
C PRO A 17 15.56 -0.79 -17.55
N THR A 18 15.34 -2.05 -17.20
CA THR A 18 14.48 -2.45 -16.08
C THR A 18 15.04 -1.89 -14.77
N GLY A 19 14.15 -1.33 -13.94
CA GLY A 19 14.46 -0.90 -12.59
C GLY A 19 14.36 -2.02 -11.57
N ASP A 20 14.48 -1.66 -10.30
CA ASP A 20 14.45 -2.59 -9.17
C ASP A 20 13.04 -2.74 -8.59
N LEU A 21 12.09 -1.91 -9.02
CA LEU A 21 10.73 -1.90 -8.49
C LEU A 21 9.83 -2.83 -9.31
N THR A 22 9.13 -3.72 -8.63
CA THR A 22 8.11 -4.59 -9.22
C THR A 22 6.80 -4.46 -8.45
N TYR A 23 5.68 -4.72 -9.13
CA TYR A 23 4.34 -4.67 -8.55
C TYR A 23 3.49 -5.80 -9.12
N GLY A 24 2.95 -6.64 -8.25
CA GLY A 24 2.20 -7.82 -8.68
C GLY A 24 1.51 -8.52 -7.52
N ILE A 25 0.90 -9.66 -7.82
CA ILE A 25 0.22 -10.49 -6.83
C ILE A 25 1.22 -11.51 -6.28
N GLU A 26 1.31 -11.57 -4.96
CA GLU A 26 1.97 -12.66 -4.24
C GLU A 26 0.93 -13.74 -3.89
N ASN A 27 1.14 -14.93 -4.45
CA ASN A 27 0.23 -16.07 -4.32
C ASN A 27 0.51 -16.86 -3.04
N ASN A 28 0.01 -16.36 -1.92
CA ASN A 28 0.01 -17.05 -0.62
C ASN A 28 -1.37 -17.67 -0.34
N GLU A 29 -1.61 -18.15 0.89
CA GLU A 29 -2.95 -18.64 1.31
C GLU A 29 -4.06 -17.60 1.10
N TYR A 30 -3.71 -16.32 1.22
CA TYR A 30 -4.54 -15.17 0.86
C TYR A 30 -3.73 -14.30 -0.11
N PRO A 31 -4.09 -14.24 -1.41
CA PRO A 31 -3.33 -13.43 -2.36
C PRO A 31 -3.36 -11.95 -2.01
N GLU A 32 -2.19 -11.33 -2.01
CA GLU A 32 -1.99 -9.91 -1.70
C GLU A 32 -1.26 -9.24 -2.86
N ILE A 33 -1.58 -7.98 -3.12
CA ILE A 33 -0.74 -7.16 -3.99
C ILE A 33 0.47 -6.66 -3.20
N VAL A 34 1.64 -6.83 -3.78
CA VAL A 34 2.92 -6.44 -3.20
C VAL A 34 3.69 -5.57 -4.20
N MET A 35 4.32 -4.52 -3.68
CA MET A 35 5.38 -3.81 -4.38
C MET A 35 6.72 -4.20 -3.75
N GLN A 36 7.67 -4.63 -4.57
CA GLN A 36 9.00 -5.02 -4.10
C GLN A 36 10.05 -4.12 -4.74
N LYS A 37 11.03 -3.69 -3.95
CA LYS A 37 12.24 -3.01 -4.42
C LYS A 37 13.43 -3.95 -4.23
N GLY A 38 13.89 -4.54 -5.31
CA GLY A 38 14.82 -5.67 -5.28
C GLY A 38 14.17 -6.84 -4.52
N SER A 39 14.83 -7.31 -3.45
CA SER A 39 14.34 -8.41 -2.60
C SER A 39 13.55 -7.95 -1.38
N LYS A 40 13.31 -6.64 -1.21
CA LYS A 40 12.62 -6.08 -0.04
C LYS A 40 11.21 -5.66 -0.42
N GLU A 41 10.24 -6.02 0.41
CA GLU A 41 8.89 -5.48 0.31
C GLU A 41 8.90 -3.99 0.62
N HIS A 42 8.29 -3.21 -0.27
CA HIS A 42 8.18 -1.77 -0.17
C HIS A 42 6.75 -1.34 0.20
N TYR A 43 5.75 -2.04 -0.33
CA TYR A 43 4.33 -1.81 -0.06
C TYR A 43 3.58 -3.14 -0.06
N ARG A 44 2.51 -3.23 0.74
CA ARG A 44 1.61 -4.38 0.75
C ARG A 44 0.16 -3.94 0.89
N ALA A 45 -0.68 -4.30 -0.09
CA ALA A 45 -2.08 -3.89 -0.15
C ALA A 45 -2.99 -4.55 0.89
N ARG A 46 -2.51 -5.56 1.63
CA ARG A 46 -3.31 -6.42 2.54
C ARG A 46 -4.30 -7.32 1.77
N PRO A 47 -5.02 -8.25 2.42
CA PRO A 47 -5.98 -9.10 1.74
C PRO A 47 -7.18 -8.33 1.16
N TRP A 48 -7.75 -8.88 0.09
CA TRP A 48 -9.00 -8.43 -0.51
C TRP A 48 -10.17 -8.68 0.44
N ASN A 49 -11.01 -7.67 0.69
CA ASN A 49 -12.13 -7.77 1.62
C ASN A 49 -13.51 -7.96 0.94
N GLY A 50 -13.53 -8.29 -0.35
CA GLY A 50 -14.74 -8.40 -1.16
C GLY A 50 -15.08 -7.13 -1.95
N LEU A 51 -14.56 -5.98 -1.53
CA LEU A 51 -14.80 -4.68 -2.18
C LEU A 51 -13.52 -4.01 -2.69
N ARG A 52 -12.43 -4.14 -1.92
CA ARG A 52 -11.11 -3.56 -2.20
C ARG A 52 -10.02 -4.28 -1.40
N TYR A 53 -8.77 -3.98 -1.69
CA TYR A 53 -7.66 -4.34 -0.81
C TYR A 53 -7.65 -3.44 0.44
N SER A 54 -7.50 -4.04 1.61
CA SER A 54 -7.70 -3.34 2.89
C SER A 54 -6.67 -2.22 3.16
N GLY A 55 -5.46 -2.39 2.65
CA GLY A 55 -4.35 -1.42 2.69
C GLY A 55 -4.23 -0.56 1.43
N ALA A 56 -5.16 -0.65 0.47
CA ALA A 56 -5.18 0.15 -0.75
C ALA A 56 -6.52 0.85 -0.90
N SER A 57 -6.80 1.81 -0.02
CA SER A 57 -8.12 2.45 0.07
C SER A 57 -8.47 3.29 -1.17
N GLU A 58 -7.46 3.66 -1.93
CA GLU A 58 -7.45 4.45 -3.17
C GLU A 58 -7.88 3.60 -4.37
N LEU A 59 -7.59 2.30 -4.30
CA LEU A 59 -7.96 1.29 -5.29
C LEU A 59 -9.41 0.86 -5.08
N LYS A 60 -10.32 1.83 -5.12
CA LYS A 60 -11.77 1.64 -5.05
C LYS A 60 -12.45 2.18 -6.30
N THR A 61 -13.58 1.61 -6.65
CA THR A 61 -14.41 2.09 -7.75
C THR A 61 -14.72 3.57 -7.58
N ASN A 62 -14.56 4.34 -8.66
CA ASN A 62 -14.78 5.77 -8.73
C ASN A 62 -15.40 6.13 -10.09
N ILE A 63 -15.50 7.41 -10.44
CA ILE A 63 -16.16 7.87 -11.67
C ILE A 63 -15.43 7.46 -12.96
N ILE A 64 -14.14 7.11 -12.88
CA ILE A 64 -13.32 6.73 -14.03
C ILE A 64 -13.05 5.22 -14.04
N PHE A 65 -12.70 4.67 -12.88
CA PHE A 65 -12.20 3.30 -12.75
C PHE A 65 -13.12 2.41 -11.92
N SER A 66 -13.27 1.16 -12.33
CA SER A 66 -13.66 0.06 -11.45
C SER A 66 -12.51 -0.92 -11.32
N PHE A 67 -12.43 -1.59 -10.18
CA PHE A 67 -11.40 -2.57 -9.89
C PHE A 67 -12.04 -3.90 -9.57
N ASN A 68 -11.46 -4.99 -10.07
CA ASN A 68 -11.96 -6.33 -9.85
C ASN A 68 -10.82 -7.25 -9.43
N PHE A 69 -11.14 -8.19 -8.55
CA PHE A 69 -10.24 -9.24 -8.10
C PHE A 69 -10.87 -10.59 -8.40
N THR A 70 -10.22 -11.35 -9.27
CA THR A 70 -10.63 -12.71 -9.61
C THR A 70 -9.75 -13.69 -8.84
N TRP A 71 -10.36 -14.59 -8.09
CA TRP A 71 -9.68 -15.70 -7.43
C TRP A 71 -10.47 -16.99 -7.61
N ASN A 72 -10.01 -17.85 -8.51
CA ASN A 72 -10.60 -19.15 -8.80
C ASN A 72 -9.52 -20.18 -9.17
N ASN A 73 -9.91 -21.36 -9.63
CA ASN A 73 -8.98 -22.45 -9.98
C ASN A 73 -8.17 -22.20 -11.28
N GLU A 74 -8.58 -21.22 -12.09
CA GLU A 74 -7.94 -20.87 -13.36
C GLU A 74 -6.99 -19.70 -13.21
N GLU A 75 -7.39 -18.65 -12.49
CA GLU A 75 -6.60 -17.44 -12.30
C GLU A 75 -6.73 -16.79 -10.93
N VAL A 76 -5.65 -16.10 -10.55
CA VAL A 76 -5.62 -15.07 -9.52
C VAL A 76 -5.18 -13.79 -10.20
N SER A 77 -6.10 -12.85 -10.36
CA SER A 77 -5.86 -11.64 -11.14
C SER A 77 -6.49 -10.41 -10.48
N TYR A 78 -5.86 -9.28 -10.70
CA TYR A 78 -6.38 -7.97 -10.31
C TYR A 78 -6.41 -7.08 -11.55
N THR A 79 -7.58 -6.58 -11.88
CA THR A 79 -7.80 -5.80 -13.10
C THR A 79 -8.45 -4.46 -12.76
N TYR A 80 -8.16 -3.45 -13.57
CA TYR A 80 -8.90 -2.20 -13.57
C TYR A 80 -9.59 -2.03 -14.91
N HIS A 81 -10.79 -1.47 -14.88
CA HIS A 81 -11.59 -1.19 -16.06
C HIS A 81 -12.00 0.28 -16.08
N LEU A 82 -11.98 0.87 -17.27
CA LEU A 82 -12.55 2.20 -17.49
C LEU A 82 -14.07 2.07 -17.56
N LEU A 83 -14.79 2.88 -16.77
CA LEU A 83 -16.25 2.89 -16.79
C LEU A 83 -16.83 3.58 -18.03
N ASN A 84 -16.08 4.54 -18.59
CA ASN A 84 -16.39 5.22 -19.85
C ASN A 84 -15.21 5.03 -20.82
N ASP A 85 -15.26 3.97 -21.61
CA ASP A 85 -14.17 3.51 -22.48
C ASP A 85 -14.02 4.31 -23.78
N ASN A 86 -15.08 4.96 -24.26
CA ASN A 86 -15.08 5.62 -25.57
C ASN A 86 -14.28 6.93 -25.65
N SER A 87 -13.85 7.53 -24.53
CA SER A 87 -13.16 8.84 -24.55
C SER A 87 -12.01 8.99 -23.56
N ILE A 88 -11.87 8.07 -22.60
CA ILE A 88 -10.86 8.15 -21.55
C ILE A 88 -9.68 7.27 -21.93
N ILE A 89 -8.49 7.86 -21.97
CA ILE A 89 -7.24 7.10 -22.11
C ILE A 89 -6.54 7.12 -20.75
N SER A 90 -6.19 5.94 -20.24
CA SER A 90 -5.48 5.81 -18.97
C SER A 90 -4.32 4.83 -19.07
N ARG A 91 -3.30 5.03 -18.22
CA ARG A 91 -2.15 4.12 -18.07
C ARG A 91 -1.72 4.01 -16.62
N LEU A 92 -1.22 2.83 -16.25
CA LEU A 92 -0.46 2.61 -15.02
C LEU A 92 1.04 2.73 -15.32
N VAL A 93 1.77 3.40 -14.42
CA VAL A 93 3.21 3.57 -14.48
C VAL A 93 3.78 3.22 -13.11
N LEU A 94 4.69 2.26 -13.09
CA LEU A 94 5.45 1.93 -11.88
C LEU A 94 6.73 2.78 -11.87
N ASN A 95 6.75 3.79 -11.01
CA ASN A 95 7.79 4.81 -10.97
C ASN A 95 8.66 4.63 -9.73
N GLN A 96 9.93 4.26 -9.93
CA GLN A 96 10.87 4.03 -8.82
C GLN A 96 11.69 5.24 -8.40
N SER A 97 11.59 6.34 -9.15
CA SER A 97 12.37 7.56 -8.93
C SER A 97 11.63 8.59 -8.07
N THR A 98 10.53 8.20 -7.41
CA THR A 98 9.80 9.06 -6.48
C THR A 98 10.55 9.19 -5.15
N ASP A 99 10.29 10.27 -4.42
CA ASP A 99 10.94 10.55 -3.13
C ASP A 99 10.67 9.47 -2.08
N ASN A 100 9.52 8.80 -2.16
CA ASN A 100 9.14 7.70 -1.28
C ASN A 100 9.84 6.38 -1.65
N GLY A 101 10.61 6.34 -2.74
CA GLY A 101 11.39 5.18 -3.15
C GLY A 101 10.66 4.22 -4.11
N GLY A 102 9.41 4.51 -4.48
CA GLY A 102 8.64 3.78 -5.47
C GLY A 102 7.13 3.95 -5.33
N GLU A 103 6.43 4.26 -6.43
CA GLU A 103 4.98 4.42 -6.45
C GLU A 103 4.35 3.79 -7.69
N LEU A 104 3.13 3.26 -7.55
CA LEU A 104 2.29 2.95 -8.72
C LEU A 104 1.41 4.15 -9.00
N GLN A 105 1.58 4.76 -10.16
CA GLN A 105 0.87 5.97 -10.57
C GLN A 105 -0.09 5.65 -11.71
N CYS A 106 -1.34 6.07 -11.57
CA CYS A 106 -2.32 5.98 -12.64
C CYS A 106 -2.55 7.37 -13.24
N TYR A 107 -2.32 7.46 -14.54
CA TYR A 107 -2.49 8.69 -15.30
C TYR A 107 -3.72 8.59 -16.19
N THR A 108 -4.38 9.73 -16.39
CA THR A 108 -5.45 9.92 -17.38
C THR A 108 -5.03 11.00 -18.36
N TRP A 109 -5.26 10.78 -19.66
CA TRP A 109 -4.98 11.76 -20.69
C TRP A 109 -6.03 12.87 -20.68
N ASN A 110 -5.60 14.12 -20.53
CA ASN A 110 -6.47 15.26 -20.70
C ASN A 110 -6.38 15.76 -22.16
N ALA A 111 -7.46 15.56 -22.92
CA ALA A 111 -7.53 15.95 -24.31
C ALA A 111 -7.48 17.48 -24.52
N MET A 112 -7.92 18.28 -23.54
CA MET A 112 -7.91 19.75 -23.67
C MET A 112 -6.51 20.33 -23.48
N SER A 113 -5.77 19.83 -22.49
CA SER A 113 -4.41 20.31 -22.18
C SER A 113 -3.29 19.49 -22.83
N HIS A 114 -3.64 18.44 -23.58
CA HIS A 114 -2.70 17.52 -24.25
C HIS A 114 -1.60 16.99 -23.32
N ASN A 115 -1.96 16.61 -22.10
CA ASN A 115 -1.01 16.08 -21.14
C ASN A 115 -1.60 14.97 -20.25
N TRP A 116 -0.71 14.19 -19.65
CA TRP A 116 -1.06 13.19 -18.66
C TRP A 116 -1.29 13.85 -17.31
N GLN A 117 -2.47 13.63 -16.73
CA GLN A 117 -2.83 14.06 -15.38
C GLN A 117 -2.73 12.87 -14.44
N LEU A 118 -2.03 13.03 -13.32
CA LEU A 118 -1.99 12.01 -12.26
C LEU A 118 -3.36 11.95 -11.59
N PHE A 119 -4.00 10.78 -11.61
CA PHE A 119 -5.32 10.59 -11.02
C PHE A 119 -5.25 9.92 -9.64
N LEU A 120 -4.46 8.85 -9.52
CA LEU A 120 -4.21 8.16 -8.26
C LEU A 120 -2.76 7.69 -8.18
N SER A 121 -2.25 7.58 -6.95
CA SER A 121 -0.98 6.95 -6.62
C SER A 121 -1.18 5.94 -5.49
N VAL A 122 -0.46 4.82 -5.55
CA VAL A 122 -0.40 3.81 -4.48
C VAL A 122 0.96 3.93 -3.78
N LEU A 123 0.94 3.80 -2.45
CA LEU A 123 1.91 4.38 -1.51
C LEU A 123 1.66 5.90 -1.36
N ARG A 124 0.52 6.26 -0.76
CA ARG A 124 0.06 7.66 -0.73
C ARG A 124 0.91 8.54 0.17
N ASP A 125 1.31 7.96 1.29
CA ASP A 125 1.93 8.66 2.39
C ASP A 125 2.95 7.74 3.06
N TYR A 126 3.73 8.33 3.95
CA TYR A 126 4.85 7.66 4.59
C TYR A 126 4.41 6.35 5.26
N CYS A 127 3.24 6.33 5.93
CA CYS A 127 2.72 5.17 6.67
C CYS A 127 2.36 3.96 5.80
N ASP A 128 2.19 4.14 4.49
CA ASP A 128 1.94 3.02 3.58
C ASP A 128 3.23 2.20 3.30
N THR A 129 4.41 2.70 3.69
CA THR A 129 5.69 1.98 3.53
C THR A 129 5.71 0.74 4.43
N TYR A 130 5.99 -0.41 3.80
CA TYR A 130 6.01 -1.69 4.50
C TYR A 130 7.07 -1.73 5.60
N GLY A 131 6.69 -2.24 6.78
CA GLY A 131 7.60 -2.49 7.88
C GLY A 131 8.02 -1.25 8.68
N LEU A 132 7.38 -0.09 8.48
CA LEU A 132 7.62 1.08 9.32
C LEU A 132 7.14 0.89 10.76
N CYS A 133 5.94 0.34 10.94
CA CYS A 133 5.37 0.09 12.25
C CYS A 133 5.88 -1.22 12.84
N SER A 134 6.21 -1.17 14.12
CA SER A 134 6.46 -2.36 14.92
C SER A 134 5.16 -3.03 15.42
N ALA A 135 5.29 -4.18 16.08
CA ALA A 135 4.14 -4.82 16.73
C ALA A 135 3.52 -3.90 17.78
N TYR A 136 2.18 -3.81 17.76
CA TYR A 136 1.37 -2.97 18.66
C TYR A 136 1.58 -1.46 18.52
N SER A 137 2.16 -1.01 17.41
CA SER A 137 2.22 0.39 17.03
C SER A 137 1.42 0.65 15.76
N ASP A 138 0.98 1.89 15.61
CA ASP A 138 0.29 2.43 14.45
C ASP A 138 1.06 3.63 13.87
N CYS A 139 0.76 3.97 12.61
CA CYS A 139 1.27 5.15 11.92
C CYS A 139 0.10 5.95 11.37
N ASP A 140 -0.04 7.18 11.85
CA ASP A 140 -1.05 8.13 11.40
C ASP A 140 -0.39 9.47 11.04
N MET A 141 -0.47 9.83 9.77
CA MET A 141 0.05 11.09 9.25
C MET A 141 -0.67 12.33 9.80
N ASN A 142 -1.84 12.17 10.42
CA ASN A 142 -2.59 13.26 11.04
C ASN A 142 -2.15 13.53 12.49
N GLU A 143 -1.30 12.67 13.04
CA GLU A 143 -0.87 12.72 14.43
C GLU A 143 0.56 13.26 14.57
N SER A 144 0.86 13.83 15.73
CA SER A 144 2.21 14.27 16.09
C SER A 144 2.53 13.83 17.53
N PRO A 145 3.34 12.78 17.72
CA PRO A 145 4.13 12.05 16.71
C PRO A 145 3.30 11.17 15.78
N VAL A 146 3.80 10.96 14.56
CA VAL A 146 3.18 10.12 13.51
C VAL A 146 3.03 8.67 13.96
N PHE A 147 3.96 8.17 14.77
CA PHE A 147 3.90 6.83 15.32
C PHE A 147 3.36 6.83 16.74
N GLN A 148 2.48 5.89 17.02
CA GLN A 148 1.84 5.75 18.32
C GLN A 148 1.75 4.28 18.72
N CYS A 149 1.78 4.01 20.03
CA CYS A 149 1.37 2.70 20.51
C CYS A 149 -0.15 2.59 20.44
N LEU A 150 -0.65 1.41 20.04
CA LEU A 150 -2.08 1.13 20.05
C LEU A 150 -2.65 1.31 21.47
N LYS A 151 -3.94 1.61 21.55
CA LYS A 151 -4.64 1.77 22.82
C LYS A 151 -4.43 0.55 23.72
N GLY A 152 -3.95 0.78 24.94
CA GLY A 152 -3.61 -0.28 25.90
C GLY A 152 -2.13 -0.71 25.89
N PHE A 153 -1.31 -0.10 25.03
CA PHE A 153 0.13 -0.31 24.96
C PHE A 153 0.89 0.99 25.26
N LYS A 154 2.16 0.86 25.63
CA LYS A 154 3.07 1.98 25.92
C LYS A 154 4.47 1.71 25.37
N PRO A 155 5.29 2.75 25.13
CA PRO A 155 6.68 2.58 24.75
C PRO A 155 7.46 1.77 25.80
N LYS A 156 8.32 0.86 25.35
CA LYS A 156 9.25 0.10 26.20
C LYS A 156 10.36 1.00 26.74
N SER A 157 10.81 1.94 25.92
CA SER A 157 11.86 2.92 26.21
C SER A 157 11.37 4.30 25.82
N LEU A 158 11.18 5.17 26.80
CA LEU A 158 10.83 6.57 26.54
C LEU A 158 11.98 7.32 25.87
N THR A 159 13.22 6.94 26.16
CA THR A 159 14.41 7.56 25.55
C THR A 159 14.41 7.34 24.05
N ASP A 160 14.33 6.08 23.60
CA ASP A 160 14.34 5.73 22.17
C ASP A 160 13.12 6.32 21.46
N TRP A 161 11.97 6.35 22.16
CA TRP A 161 10.74 6.94 21.64
C TRP A 161 10.88 8.44 21.37
N ASN A 162 11.54 9.15 22.29
CA ASN A 162 11.83 10.57 22.16
C ASN A 162 12.91 10.87 21.11
N LEU A 163 13.74 9.88 20.76
CA LEU A 163 14.71 9.97 19.67
C LEU A 163 14.11 9.62 18.30
N MET A 164 12.80 9.37 18.24
CA MET A 164 12.09 8.94 17.02
C MET A 164 12.60 7.63 16.42
N ASP A 165 13.21 6.78 17.26
CA ASP A 165 13.80 5.51 16.86
C ASP A 165 12.75 4.39 16.92
N TRP A 166 11.69 4.51 16.11
CA TRP A 166 10.44 3.72 16.23
C TRP A 166 10.48 2.27 15.73
N PHE A 167 11.66 1.64 15.71
CA PHE A 167 11.87 0.31 15.14
C PHE A 167 11.24 -0.83 15.96
N GLU A 168 11.44 -2.07 15.50
CA GLU A 168 10.75 -3.26 15.99
C GLU A 168 10.70 -3.40 17.53
N GLY A 169 9.50 -3.71 18.04
CA GLY A 169 9.27 -4.10 19.40
C GLY A 169 9.19 -2.95 20.40
N MET A 170 8.85 -1.73 20.00
CA MET A 170 8.79 -0.60 20.93
C MET A 170 7.55 -0.52 21.80
N CYS A 171 6.44 -1.14 21.45
CA CYS A 171 5.22 -1.08 22.26
C CYS A 171 5.03 -2.35 23.10
N THR A 172 4.63 -2.18 24.35
CA THR A 172 4.35 -3.28 25.30
C THR A 172 3.02 -3.04 26.00
N PRO A 173 2.28 -4.09 26.42
CA PRO A 173 1.06 -3.92 27.18
C PRO A 173 1.27 -3.00 28.39
N SER A 174 0.34 -2.08 28.59
CA SER A 174 0.37 -1.15 29.73
C SER A 174 0.04 -1.85 31.06
N ILE A 175 -0.62 -3.01 31.00
CA ILE A 175 -0.97 -3.87 32.14
C ILE A 175 -0.23 -5.21 32.01
N SER A 176 0.49 -5.61 33.05
CA SER A 176 1.10 -6.93 33.16
C SER A 176 0.02 -8.00 33.29
N GLY A 177 -0.17 -8.84 32.26
CA GLY A 177 -1.14 -9.95 32.30
C GLY A 177 -2.05 -10.08 31.08
N LEU A 178 -2.05 -9.12 30.15
CA LEU A 178 -2.70 -9.33 28.85
C LEU A 178 -2.01 -10.50 28.12
N PRO A 179 -2.76 -11.46 27.55
CA PRO A 179 -2.16 -12.53 26.78
C PRO A 179 -1.31 -11.93 25.67
N LYS A 180 -0.08 -12.43 25.51
CA LYS A 180 0.82 -12.06 24.40
C LYS A 180 0.14 -12.49 23.09
N GLY A 181 -0.74 -11.63 22.58
CA GLY A 181 -1.48 -11.84 21.34
C GLY A 181 -0.50 -11.99 20.19
N ARG A 182 -0.84 -12.85 19.23
CA ARG A 182 -0.08 -12.99 17.98
C ARG A 182 -0.01 -11.63 17.27
N ARG A 183 1.04 -11.45 16.45
CA ARG A 183 1.30 -10.25 15.64
C ARG A 183 0.04 -9.88 14.86
N ILE A 184 -0.69 -8.85 15.31
CA ILE A 184 -1.80 -8.26 14.60
C ILE A 184 -1.38 -6.81 14.34
N CYS A 185 -0.96 -6.54 13.11
CA CYS A 185 -0.89 -5.18 12.60
C CYS A 185 -2.29 -4.83 12.09
N GLU A 186 -3.20 -4.51 13.00
CA GLU A 186 -4.45 -3.83 12.65
C GLU A 186 -4.16 -2.34 12.65
N VAL A 187 -3.82 -1.79 11.48
CA VAL A 187 -3.93 -0.35 11.24
C VAL A 187 -5.42 -0.08 11.03
N TYR A 188 -6.10 0.40 12.08
CA TYR A 188 -7.43 0.97 11.92
C TYR A 188 -7.26 2.31 11.22
N LYS A 189 -7.21 2.34 9.88
CA LYS A 189 -7.53 3.60 9.17
C LYS A 189 -8.94 3.96 9.58
N GLY A 190 -9.09 5.00 10.42
CA GLY A 190 -10.34 5.44 11.00
C GLY A 190 -11.42 5.64 9.94
N GLN A 191 -12.31 4.66 9.79
CA GLN A 191 -13.69 4.92 9.40
C GLN A 191 -14.41 5.35 10.67
N ILE A 192 -14.32 6.65 10.98
CA ILE A 192 -15.37 7.27 11.78
C ILE A 192 -16.59 7.33 10.85
N ALA A 193 -17.35 6.25 10.78
CA ALA A 193 -18.73 6.31 10.36
C ALA A 193 -19.49 7.02 11.49
N GLY A 194 -19.59 8.34 11.41
CA GLY A 194 -20.53 9.14 12.18
C GLY A 194 -21.74 9.45 11.31
N TYR A 195 -22.86 8.81 11.66
CA TYR A 195 -24.27 9.08 11.33
C TYR A 195 -24.63 9.64 9.95
#